data_AF-A0AAD7D1G0-F1
#
_entry.id   AF-A0AAD7D1G0-F1
#
_cell.length_a   1.000
_cell.length_b   1.000
_cell.length_c   1.000
_cell.angle_alpha   90.00
_cell.angle_beta   90.00
_cell.angle_gamma   90.00
#
_symmetry.space_group_name_H-M   'P 1'
#
loop_
_entity.id
_entity.type
_entity.pdbx_description
1 polymer ?
#
loop_
_entity_poly.entity_id
_entity_poly.type
_entity_poly.pdbx_seq_one_letter_code
_entity_poly.pdbx_strand_id
1 'polypeptide(L)'
;VGTCRVVDADRGPVFHPESLNSDANIFFIDQPIGVGFSYADFNETVSTTEETAGDVAAFVAIFFAHFSKFQGRGFHMAGESYAVCLPAALILSL
;
A
#
# COMPACT_ATOMS: atom_id res chain seq x y z
N VAL A 1 -2.94 -10.66 6.48
CA VAL A 1 -2.36 -9.38 6.01
C VAL A 1 -3.12 -8.25 6.69
N GLY A 2 -2.42 -7.30 7.31
CA GLY A 2 -2.97 -6.32 8.23
C GLY A 2 -2.90 -6.79 9.70
N THR A 3 -2.47 -5.88 10.59
CA THR A 3 -2.24 -6.15 12.03
C THR A 3 -3.52 -6.40 12.82
N CYS A 4 -4.64 -5.87 12.34
CA CYS A 4 -5.95 -6.02 12.97
C CYS A 4 -6.99 -6.46 11.94
N ARG A 5 -8.04 -7.14 12.40
CA ARG A 5 -9.22 -7.52 11.62
C ARG A 5 -10.47 -6.92 12.25
N VAL A 6 -11.38 -6.43 11.42
CA VAL A 6 -12.72 -6.05 11.87
C VAL A 6 -13.58 -7.31 11.88
N VAL A 7 -14.02 -7.74 13.06
CA VAL A 7 -14.80 -8.99 13.23
C VAL A 7 -16.30 -8.70 13.21
N ASP A 8 -16.71 -7.56 13.78
CA ASP A 8 -18.06 -7.02 13.77
C ASP A 8 -18.04 -5.52 14.07
N ALA A 9 -19.18 -4.87 13.85
CA ALA A 9 -19.32 -3.42 13.99
C ALA A 9 -19.16 -2.92 15.43
N ASP A 10 -19.44 -3.76 16.43
CA ASP A 10 -19.55 -3.34 17.84
C ASP A 10 -18.24 -3.52 18.60
N ARG A 11 -17.44 -4.54 18.27
CA ARG A 11 -16.18 -4.86 18.96
C ARG A 11 -14.95 -4.14 18.38
N GLY A 12 -15.09 -3.48 17.22
CA GLY A 12 -13.99 -2.76 16.58
C GLY A 12 -12.87 -3.69 16.08
N PRO A 13 -11.66 -3.14 15.81
CA PRO A 13 -10.54 -3.92 15.29
C PRO A 13 -9.93 -4.83 16.37
N VAL A 14 -9.83 -6.12 16.05
CA VAL A 14 -9.22 -7.16 16.90
C VAL A 14 -7.84 -7.51 16.37
N PHE A 15 -6.86 -7.69 17.27
CA PHE A 15 -5.49 -8.04 16.91
C PHE A 15 -5.43 -9.37 16.14
N HIS A 16 -4.56 -9.42 15.13
CA HIS A 16 -4.37 -10.57 14.25
C HIS A 16 -2.96 -11.15 14.42
N PRO A 17 -2.80 -12.27 15.18
CA PRO A 17 -1.48 -12.84 15.49
C PRO A 17 -0.69 -13.29 14.26
N GLU A 18 -1.37 -13.83 13.24
CA GLU A 18 -0.76 -14.32 11.99
C GLU A 18 -0.55 -13.18 10.97
N SER A 19 -0.37 -11.95 11.45
CA SER A 19 -0.16 -10.80 10.57
C SER A 19 1.28 -10.80 10.05
N LEU A 20 1.41 -10.59 8.73
CA LEU A 20 2.71 -10.48 8.06
C LEU A 20 3.56 -9.29 8.55
N ASN A 21 2.99 -8.35 9.31
CA ASN A 21 3.76 -7.25 9.89
C ASN A 21 4.71 -7.71 11.02
N SER A 22 4.62 -8.98 11.44
CA SER A 22 5.53 -9.59 12.41
C SER A 22 6.92 -9.86 11.81
N ASP A 23 6.98 -10.18 10.51
CA ASP A 23 8.22 -10.55 9.81
C ASP A 23 8.71 -9.50 8.80
N ALA A 24 7.86 -8.52 8.46
CA ALA A 24 8.18 -7.47 7.48
C ALA A 24 7.48 -6.15 7.79
N ASN A 25 8.00 -5.05 7.26
CA ASN A 25 7.28 -3.78 7.27
C ASN A 25 6.36 -3.73 6.04
N ILE A 26 5.06 -3.50 6.25
CA ILE A 26 4.05 -3.54 5.19
C ILE A 26 3.41 -2.17 5.06
N PHE A 27 3.39 -1.65 3.84
CA PHE A 27 2.71 -0.42 3.50
C PHE A 27 1.58 -0.75 2.53
N PHE A 28 0.38 -0.37 2.93
CA PHE A 28 -0.81 -0.42 2.08
C PHE A 28 -0.92 0.91 1.35
N ILE A 29 -1.16 0.84 0.06
CA ILE A 29 -1.43 2.02 -0.74
C ILE A 29 -2.86 1.88 -1.26
N ASP A 30 -3.64 2.96 -1.20
CA ASP A 30 -4.92 3.05 -1.87
C ASP A 30 -4.66 3.69 -3.25
N GLN A 31 -4.84 2.95 -4.33
CA GLN A 31 -4.65 3.46 -5.69
C GLN A 31 -5.66 2.84 -6.65
N PRO A 32 -6.01 3.53 -7.76
CA PRO A 32 -5.64 4.92 -8.12
C PRO A 32 -6.35 5.99 -7.29
N ILE A 33 -6.14 7.26 -7.66
CA ILE A 33 -6.93 8.40 -7.17
C ILE A 33 -8.43 8.07 -7.29
N GLY A 34 -9.19 8.33 -6.23
CA GLY A 34 -10.62 8.00 -6.11
C GLY A 34 -10.90 6.67 -5.40
N VAL A 35 -9.88 5.86 -5.10
CA VAL A 35 -10.02 4.62 -4.30
C VAL A 35 -9.73 4.90 -2.83
N GLY A 36 -10.55 4.35 -1.94
CA GLY A 36 -10.33 4.41 -0.49
C GLY A 36 -10.27 5.84 0.02
N PHE A 37 -9.11 6.23 0.56
CA PHE A 37 -8.85 7.60 1.00
C PHE A 37 -8.03 8.44 0.00
N SER A 38 -7.66 7.91 -1.15
CA SER A 38 -6.90 8.66 -2.16
C SER A 38 -7.81 9.59 -2.95
N TYR A 39 -7.46 10.89 -2.98
CA TYR A 39 -8.20 11.93 -3.70
C TYR A 39 -7.24 12.91 -4.38
N ALA A 40 -7.76 13.70 -5.31
CA ALA A 40 -7.07 14.81 -5.93
C ALA A 40 -7.83 16.11 -5.67
N ASP A 41 -7.09 17.21 -5.46
CA ASP A 41 -7.67 18.52 -5.17
C ASP A 41 -8.21 19.20 -6.42
N PHE A 42 -7.69 18.85 -7.60
CA PHE A 42 -8.23 19.28 -8.88
C PHE A 42 -8.96 18.09 -9.52
N ASN A 43 -9.64 18.35 -10.63
CA ASN A 43 -10.46 17.33 -11.31
C ASN A 43 -9.57 16.36 -12.13
N GLU A 44 -8.41 15.97 -11.58
CA GLU A 44 -7.55 14.93 -12.14
C GLU A 44 -8.23 13.57 -12.03
N THR A 45 -8.13 12.80 -13.10
CA THR A 45 -8.68 11.44 -13.15
C THR A 45 -7.63 10.53 -13.75
N VAL A 46 -7.37 9.42 -13.06
CA VAL A 46 -6.50 8.35 -13.55
C VAL A 46 -7.40 7.20 -13.98
N SER A 47 -7.33 6.82 -15.26
CA SER A 47 -8.23 5.81 -15.83
C SER A 47 -7.50 4.63 -16.45
N THR A 48 -6.17 4.71 -16.59
CA THR A 48 -5.37 3.64 -17.18
C THR A 48 -4.43 3.01 -16.16
N THR A 49 -4.08 1.75 -16.42
CA THR A 49 -3.11 1.00 -15.62
C THR A 49 -1.73 1.65 -15.71
N GLU A 50 -1.36 2.16 -16.88
CA GLU A 50 -0.07 2.81 -17.13
C GLU A 50 0.09 4.12 -16.34
N GLU A 51 -0.95 4.95 -16.29
CA GLU A 51 -0.95 6.18 -15.47
C GLU A 51 -0.85 5.84 -13.98
N THR A 52 -1.65 4.87 -13.52
CA THR A 52 -1.61 4.41 -12.13
C THR A 52 -0.22 3.84 -11.78
N ALA A 53 0.46 3.15 -12.70
CA ALA A 53 1.83 2.69 -12.52
C ALA A 53 2.81 3.84 -12.26
N GLY A 54 2.65 4.92 -13.02
CA GLY A 54 3.44 6.14 -12.86
C GLY A 54 3.29 6.74 -11.47
N ASP A 55 2.05 6.85 -10.98
CA ASP A 55 1.74 7.39 -9.66
C ASP A 55 2.30 6.52 -8.53
N VAL A 56 2.18 5.19 -8.64
CA VAL A 56 2.75 4.26 -7.64
C VAL A 56 4.27 4.34 -7.64
N ALA A 57 4.92 4.40 -8.82
CA ALA A 57 6.37 4.56 -8.91
C ALA A 57 6.83 5.89 -8.29
N ALA A 58 6.11 6.99 -8.56
CA ALA A 58 6.37 8.29 -7.96
C ALA A 58 6.20 8.26 -6.43
N PHE A 59 5.13 7.63 -5.94
CA PHE A 59 4.90 7.44 -4.51
C PHE A 59 6.06 6.68 -3.85
N VAL A 60 6.50 5.57 -4.44
CA VAL A 60 7.63 4.77 -3.91
C VAL A 60 8.92 5.60 -3.85
N ALA A 61 9.22 6.36 -4.90
CA ALA A 61 10.40 7.23 -4.94
C ALA A 61 10.35 8.31 -3.84
N ILE A 62 9.20 8.98 -3.69
CA ILE A 62 8.99 9.99 -2.64
C ILE A 62 9.07 9.36 -1.25
N PHE A 63 8.48 8.18 -1.07
CA PHE A 63 8.48 7.44 0.19
C PHE A 63 9.91 7.13 0.65
N PHE A 64 10.76 6.59 -0.21
CA PHE A 64 12.16 6.32 0.16
C PHE A 64 13.01 7.57 0.31
N ALA A 65 12.68 8.66 -0.39
CA ALA A 65 13.33 9.94 -0.20
C ALA A 65 13.00 10.54 1.19
N HIS A 66 11.74 10.43 1.63
CA HIS A 66 11.30 10.94 2.92
C HIS A 66 11.71 10.03 4.09
N PHE A 67 11.54 8.72 3.94
CA PHE A 67 11.87 7.73 4.96
C PHE A 67 13.19 7.02 4.65
N SER A 68 14.28 7.79 4.74
CA SER A 68 15.64 7.32 4.46
C SER A 68 16.06 6.09 5.27
N LYS A 69 15.47 5.86 6.46
CA LYS A 69 15.69 4.67 7.30
C LYS A 69 15.37 3.33 6.62
N PHE A 70 14.58 3.38 5.55
CA PHE A 70 14.19 2.20 4.79
C PHE A 70 15.07 1.96 3.56
N GLN A 71 15.96 2.89 3.21
CA GLN A 71 16.89 2.72 2.10
C GLN A 71 17.87 1.57 2.36
N GLY A 72 18.16 0.79 1.32
CA GLY A 72 19.06 -0.36 1.40
C GLY A 72 18.44 -1.64 1.96
N ARG A 73 17.17 -1.62 2.39
CA ARG A 73 16.43 -2.82 2.81
C ARG A 73 15.92 -3.61 1.60
N GLY A 74 15.69 -4.90 1.79
CA GLY A 74 15.01 -5.74 0.78
C GLY A 74 13.61 -5.19 0.49
N PHE A 75 13.31 -4.98 -0.79
CA PHE A 75 12.05 -4.41 -1.25
C PHE A 75 11.29 -5.41 -2.12
N HIS A 76 10.04 -5.65 -1.76
CA HIS A 76 9.14 -6.54 -2.47
C HIS A 76 7.81 -5.82 -2.69
N MET A 77 7.19 -6.08 -3.84
CA MET A 77 5.86 -5.59 -4.14
C MET A 77 4.92 -6.79 -4.30
N ALA A 78 3.77 -6.73 -3.64
CA ALA A 78 2.75 -7.75 -3.67
C ALA A 78 1.40 -7.13 -4.01
N GLY A 79 0.56 -7.88 -4.71
CA GLY A 79 -0.78 -7.47 -5.08
C GLY A 79 -1.68 -8.68 -5.24
N GLU A 80 -2.98 -8.47 -5.09
CA GLU A 80 -4.01 -9.47 -5.30
C GLU A 80 -4.96 -9.02 -6.41
N SER A 81 -5.48 -9.96 -7.20
CA SER A 81 -6.38 -9.67 -8.32
C SER A 81 -5.75 -8.71 -9.34
N TYR A 82 -6.44 -7.62 -9.72
CA TYR A 82 -5.96 -6.64 -10.69
C TYR A 82 -4.65 -5.94 -10.28
N ALA A 83 -4.32 -5.99 -8.98
CA ALA A 83 -3.05 -5.52 -8.46
C ALA A 83 -1.84 -6.41 -8.84
N VAL A 84 -2.03 -7.52 -9.56
CA VAL A 84 -0.88 -8.21 -10.20
C VAL A 84 -0.29 -7.37 -11.33
N CYS A 85 -1.11 -6.55 -12.00
CA CYS A 85 -0.63 -5.58 -12.99
C CYS A 85 0.05 -4.39 -12.31
N LEU A 86 -0.42 -4.03 -11.09
CA LEU A 86 0.08 -2.93 -10.25
C LEU A 86 0.01 -3.30 -8.77
N PRO A 87 1.11 -3.80 -8.18
CA PRO A 87 1.08 -4.30 -6.81
C PRO A 87 0.68 -3.21 -5.81
N ALA A 88 -0.34 -3.50 -5.01
CA ALA A 88 -0.98 -2.56 -4.08
C ALA A 88 -0.35 -2.56 -2.67
N ALA A 89 0.59 -3.47 -2.41
CA ALA A 89 1.28 -3.58 -1.14
C ALA A 89 2.80 -3.54 -1.34
N LEU A 90 3.47 -2.70 -0.55
CA LEU A 90 4.93 -2.68 -0.44
C LEU A 90 5.32 -3.48 0.81
N ILE A 91 6.23 -4.42 0.63
CA ILE A 91 6.76 -5.25 1.71
C ILE A 91 8.26 -4.98 1.78
N LEU A 92 8.70 -4.42 2.90
CA LEU A 92 10.10 -4.21 3.22
C LEU A 92 10.57 -5.27 4.20
N SER A 93 11.61 -6.00 3.81
CA SER A 93 12.28 -6.97 4.66
C SER A 93 12.98 -6.26 5.83
N LEU A 94 13.02 -6.92 6.98
CA LEU A 94 13.60 -6.39 8.23
C LEU A 94 15.10 -6.12 8.14
#